data_AF-A0A8J8GD53-F1
#
_entry.id   AF-A0A8J8GD53-F1
#
_cell.length_a   1.000
_cell.length_b   1.000
_cell.length_c   1.000
_cell.angle_alpha   90.00
_cell.angle_beta   90.00
_cell.angle_gamma   90.00
#
_symmetry.space_group_name_H-M   'P 1'
#
loop_
_entity.id
_entity.type
_entity.pdbx_description
1 polymer ?
#
loop_
_entity_poly.entity_id
_entity_poly.type
_entity_poly.pdbx_seq_one_letter_code
_entity_poly.pdbx_strand_id
1 'polypeptide(L)'
;MKITAAMFNGNITQFQNLAEGIGCSVDRSIEEMYLMKENTDHKEDLNFVNRRQFFRINLPIPLGAGMTISEFKGKKVQLGSTNVLIKDIGPGGLKIESIVKLPVRSDLVLKFNTRILGQNIELYGSIVWKGETNDHTQLYGISFIVDENERANLTSLLNQLQVKLRDKSIAPDSFFITDRRKFLKPTDSNKSKY
;
A
#
# COMPACT_ATOMS: atom_id res chain seq x y z
N MET A 1 52.64 -8.57 -14.06
CA MET A 1 52.04 -8.20 -12.76
C MET A 1 50.53 -8.26 -12.95
N LYS A 2 49.81 -9.19 -12.32
CA LYS A 2 48.35 -9.32 -12.55
C LYS A 2 47.61 -8.39 -11.60
N ILE A 3 46.88 -7.40 -12.13
CA ILE A 3 45.98 -6.55 -11.34
C ILE A 3 44.62 -7.24 -11.29
N THR A 4 44.20 -7.61 -10.08
CA THR A 4 42.89 -8.22 -9.86
C THR A 4 41.81 -7.14 -9.82
N ALA A 5 40.79 -7.24 -10.67
CA ALA A 5 39.68 -6.27 -10.77
C ALA A 5 38.86 -6.10 -9.47
N ALA A 6 39.01 -6.99 -8.49
CA ALA A 6 38.30 -6.94 -7.21
C ALA A 6 38.65 -5.73 -6.31
N MET A 7 39.69 -4.95 -6.65
CA MET A 7 40.12 -3.78 -5.86
C MET A 7 39.75 -2.42 -6.50
N PHE A 8 39.00 -2.40 -7.61
CA PHE A 8 38.69 -1.16 -8.33
C PHE A 8 37.16 -0.96 -8.46
N ASN A 9 36.63 0.10 -7.84
CA ASN A 9 35.21 0.49 -7.89
C ASN A 9 34.91 1.54 -8.99
N GLY A 10 35.78 1.68 -10.00
CA GLY A 10 35.60 2.60 -11.14
C GLY A 10 35.05 1.90 -12.39
N ASN A 11 34.70 2.67 -13.43
CA ASN A 11 34.25 2.08 -14.71
C ASN A 11 35.40 1.43 -15.50
N ILE A 12 35.08 0.56 -16.46
CA ILE A 12 36.05 -0.16 -17.32
C ILE A 12 37.05 0.78 -18.00
N THR A 13 36.59 1.92 -18.51
CA THR A 13 37.42 2.90 -19.23
C THR A 13 38.51 3.49 -18.33
N GLN A 14 38.24 3.70 -17.04
CA GLN A 14 39.25 4.15 -16.07
C GLN A 14 40.28 3.04 -15.76
N PHE A 15 39.85 1.78 -15.73
CA PHE A 15 40.74 0.64 -15.50
C PHE A 15 41.63 0.34 -16.71
N GLN A 16 41.10 0.45 -17.95
CA GLN A 16 41.86 0.29 -19.19
C GLN A 16 42.96 1.37 -19.33
N ASN A 17 42.63 2.64 -19.10
CA ASN A 17 43.61 3.75 -19.13
C ASN A 17 44.73 3.58 -18.09
N LEU A 18 44.41 3.04 -16.89
CA LEU A 18 45.41 2.77 -15.86
C LEU A 18 46.32 1.58 -16.21
N ALA A 19 45.77 0.54 -16.83
CA ALA A 19 46.51 -0.66 -17.25
C ALA A 19 47.46 -0.38 -18.43
N GLU A 20 47.04 0.45 -19.38
CA GLU A 20 47.88 0.91 -20.51
C GLU A 20 49.04 1.80 -20.02
N GLY A 21 48.79 2.68 -19.04
CA GLY A 21 49.81 3.56 -18.46
C GLY A 21 50.94 2.85 -17.70
N ILE A 22 50.75 1.58 -17.31
CA ILE A 22 51.76 0.74 -16.64
C ILE A 22 52.27 -0.41 -17.53
N GLY A 23 51.93 -0.40 -18.82
CA GLY A 23 52.42 -1.38 -19.81
C GLY A 23 51.90 -2.80 -19.61
N CYS A 24 50.73 -2.98 -18.97
CA CYS A 24 50.16 -4.29 -18.68
C CYS A 24 48.96 -4.57 -19.60
N SER A 25 49.01 -5.66 -20.37
CA SER A 25 47.87 -6.10 -21.17
C SER A 25 46.78 -6.67 -20.26
N VAL A 26 45.54 -6.22 -20.47
CA VAL A 26 44.37 -6.77 -19.78
C VAL A 26 44.01 -8.11 -20.45
N ASP A 27 43.84 -9.15 -19.64
CA ASP A 27 43.46 -10.49 -20.13
C ASP A 27 42.07 -10.41 -20.77
N ARG A 28 41.95 -10.86 -22.02
CA ARG A 28 40.71 -10.82 -22.82
C ARG A 28 39.54 -11.51 -22.12
N SER A 29 39.82 -12.49 -21.26
CA SER A 29 38.81 -13.17 -20.43
C SER A 29 38.23 -12.30 -19.29
N ILE A 30 39.00 -11.34 -18.75
CA ILE A 30 38.54 -10.37 -17.75
C ILE A 30 37.68 -9.30 -18.43
N GLU A 31 38.06 -8.88 -19.64
CA GLU A 31 37.31 -7.94 -20.46
C GLU A 31 35.95 -8.53 -20.86
N GLU A 32 35.91 -9.80 -21.28
CA GLU A 32 34.67 -10.55 -21.53
C GLU A 32 33.83 -10.72 -20.26
N MET A 33 34.42 -11.00 -19.09
CA MET A 33 33.69 -11.10 -17.81
C MET A 33 33.05 -9.76 -17.41
N TYR A 34 33.71 -8.62 -17.68
CA TYR A 34 33.19 -7.29 -17.35
C TYR A 34 32.14 -6.82 -18.36
N LEU A 35 32.31 -7.10 -19.66
CA LEU A 35 31.26 -6.90 -20.68
C LEU A 35 30.03 -7.79 -20.43
N MET A 36 30.21 -9.01 -19.92
CA MET A 36 29.10 -9.86 -19.49
C MET A 36 28.38 -9.30 -18.25
N LYS A 37 29.07 -8.55 -17.39
CA LYS A 37 28.50 -7.88 -16.21
C LYS A 37 27.73 -6.61 -16.57
N GLU A 38 28.17 -5.87 -17.59
CA GLU A 38 27.41 -4.73 -18.16
C GLU A 38 26.21 -5.17 -19.01
N ASN A 39 26.26 -6.34 -19.65
CA ASN A 39 25.14 -6.86 -20.47
C ASN A 39 24.18 -7.80 -19.74
N THR A 40 24.42 -8.11 -18.46
CA THR A 40 23.42 -8.74 -17.57
C THR A 40 22.54 -7.72 -16.84
N ASP A 41 22.61 -6.46 -17.28
CA ASP A 41 21.64 -5.39 -17.02
C ASP A 41 20.49 -5.38 -18.07
N HIS A 42 20.15 -6.55 -18.59
CA HIS A 42 18.86 -6.80 -19.23
C HIS A 42 18.08 -7.82 -18.40
N LYS A 43 17.76 -7.44 -17.15
CA LYS A 43 16.46 -7.83 -16.61
C LYS A 43 15.45 -7.06 -17.42
N GLU A 44 14.65 -7.80 -18.18
CA GLU A 44 13.43 -7.32 -18.81
C GLU A 44 12.78 -6.24 -17.94
N ASP A 45 12.68 -5.03 -18.47
CA ASP A 45 11.77 -4.01 -17.97
C ASP A 45 10.36 -4.57 -18.14
N LEU A 46 9.94 -5.44 -17.22
CA LEU A 46 8.57 -5.48 -16.78
C LEU A 46 8.33 -4.11 -16.16
N ASN A 47 8.01 -3.18 -17.04
CA ASN A 47 7.60 -1.82 -16.76
C ASN A 47 6.31 -1.91 -15.94
N PHE A 48 6.43 -2.27 -14.66
CA PHE A 48 5.41 -2.08 -13.65
C PHE A 48 5.37 -0.58 -13.41
N VAL A 49 4.87 0.15 -14.41
CA VAL A 49 4.53 1.55 -14.27
C VAL A 49 3.63 1.62 -13.05
N ASN A 50 4.15 2.23 -11.98
CA ASN A 50 3.40 2.41 -10.76
C ASN A 50 2.20 3.30 -11.09
N ARG A 51 1.06 2.69 -11.41
CA ARG A 51 -0.17 3.39 -11.84
C ARG A 51 -0.84 4.20 -10.71
N ARG A 52 -0.21 4.29 -9.53
CA ARG A 52 -0.75 5.02 -8.39
C ARG A 52 -0.41 6.49 -8.53
N GLN A 53 -1.45 7.32 -8.51
CA GLN A 53 -1.32 8.79 -8.50
C GLN A 53 -1.01 9.35 -7.11
N PHE A 54 -1.24 8.57 -6.05
CA PHE A 54 -1.14 9.01 -4.66
C PHE A 54 -0.28 8.06 -3.82
N PHE A 55 0.35 8.62 -2.79
CA PHE A 55 1.05 7.84 -1.78
C PHE A 55 0.08 6.97 -0.98
N ARG A 56 0.63 5.93 -0.33
CA ARG A 56 -0.11 5.10 0.63
C ARG A 56 0.70 4.94 1.91
N ILE A 57 -0.01 4.92 3.02
CA ILE A 57 0.51 4.62 4.34
C ILE A 57 0.12 3.18 4.65
N ASN A 58 1.13 2.32 4.74
CA ASN A 58 0.92 0.98 5.28
C ASN A 58 0.82 1.09 6.80
N LEU A 59 -0.22 0.48 7.38
CA LEU A 59 -0.48 0.54 8.81
C LEU A 59 0.07 -0.75 9.45
N PRO A 60 1.15 -0.67 10.27
CA PRO A 60 1.71 -1.85 10.93
C PRO A 60 0.68 -2.54 11.84
N ILE A 61 -0.14 -1.71 12.50
CA ILE A 61 -1.33 -2.13 13.23
C ILE A 61 -2.53 -1.61 12.43
N PRO A 62 -3.52 -2.45 12.06
CA PRO A 62 -4.64 -2.00 11.26
C PRO A 62 -5.53 -1.03 12.03
N LEU A 63 -6.15 -0.09 11.31
CA LEU A 63 -7.21 0.75 11.86
C LEU A 63 -8.54 0.01 11.79
N GLY A 64 -9.31 0.03 12.87
CA GLY A 64 -10.69 -0.45 12.85
C GLY A 64 -11.60 0.57 12.18
N ALA A 65 -12.54 0.09 11.37
CA ALA A 65 -13.56 0.95 10.78
C ALA A 65 -14.92 0.23 10.77
N GLY A 66 -15.99 1.00 10.95
CA GLY A 66 -17.34 0.56 10.62
C GLY A 66 -17.59 0.73 9.13
N MET A 67 -18.17 -0.27 8.48
CA MET A 67 -18.52 -0.28 7.06
C MET A 67 -20.02 -0.53 6.90
N THR A 68 -20.66 0.29 6.07
CA THR A 68 -22.08 0.19 5.71
C THR A 68 -22.26 0.36 4.21
N ILE A 69 -23.22 -0.34 3.61
CA ILE A 69 -23.64 -0.07 2.23
C ILE A 69 -24.50 1.19 2.24
N SER A 70 -24.05 2.27 1.61
CA SER A 70 -24.74 3.57 1.56
C SER A 70 -25.55 3.76 0.27
N GLU A 71 -25.18 3.07 -0.80
CA GLU A 71 -25.90 3.16 -2.07
C GLU A 71 -25.84 1.83 -2.82
N PHE A 72 -26.96 1.48 -3.45
CA PHE A 72 -27.04 0.36 -4.37
C PHE A 72 -27.89 0.75 -5.57
N LYS A 73 -27.33 0.63 -6.79
CA LYS A 73 -28.00 0.98 -8.06
C LYS A 73 -28.56 2.41 -8.08
N GLY A 74 -27.79 3.40 -7.62
CA GLY A 74 -28.22 4.80 -7.60
C GLY A 74 -29.20 5.16 -6.48
N LYS A 75 -29.63 4.18 -5.67
CA LYS A 75 -30.57 4.40 -4.57
C LYS A 75 -29.82 4.40 -3.25
N LYS A 76 -30.00 5.48 -2.48
CA LYS A 76 -29.51 5.55 -1.10
C LYS A 76 -30.16 4.47 -0.27
N VAL A 77 -29.32 3.63 0.33
CA VAL A 77 -29.73 2.56 1.24
C VAL A 77 -28.84 2.64 2.48
N GLN A 78 -29.28 2.12 3.61
CA GLN A 78 -28.40 1.89 4.76
C GLN A 78 -28.56 0.44 5.15
N LEU A 79 -27.71 -0.41 4.59
CA LEU A 79 -27.81 -1.86 4.74
C LEU A 79 -26.56 -2.41 5.42
N GLY A 80 -26.79 -2.97 6.61
CA GLY A 80 -25.77 -3.62 7.41
C GLY A 80 -24.75 -2.64 8.01
N SER A 81 -24.23 -2.99 9.16
CA SER A 81 -22.99 -2.42 9.66
C SER A 81 -22.08 -3.57 10.02
N THR A 82 -20.84 -3.52 9.54
CA THR A 82 -19.84 -4.53 9.86
C THR A 82 -18.50 -3.87 10.12
N ASN A 83 -17.71 -4.51 10.97
CA ASN A 83 -16.39 -4.05 11.31
C ASN A 83 -15.37 -4.57 10.30
N VAL A 84 -14.51 -3.69 9.81
CA VAL A 84 -13.44 -4.00 8.86
C VAL A 84 -12.11 -3.44 9.33
N LEU A 85 -11.02 -4.05 8.86
CA LEU A 85 -9.67 -3.61 9.20
C LEU A 85 -9.04 -2.90 8.02
N ILE A 86 -8.67 -1.64 8.17
CA ILE A 86 -7.92 -0.87 7.18
C ILE A 86 -6.44 -1.25 7.33
N LYS A 87 -5.85 -1.78 6.25
CA LYS A 87 -4.45 -2.24 6.17
C LYS A 87 -3.52 -1.19 5.59
N ASP A 88 -4.03 -0.44 4.62
CA ASP A 88 -3.37 0.74 4.08
C ASP A 88 -4.40 1.80 3.69
N ILE A 89 -3.97 3.06 3.70
CA ILE A 89 -4.80 4.21 3.35
C ILE A 89 -3.97 5.25 2.61
N GLY A 90 -4.57 5.92 1.63
CA GLY A 90 -4.00 7.05 0.90
C GLY A 90 -5.09 8.00 0.43
N PRO A 91 -4.74 9.17 -0.13
CA PRO A 91 -5.71 10.16 -0.59
C PRO A 91 -6.74 9.67 -1.62
N GLY A 92 -6.37 8.67 -2.43
CA GLY A 92 -7.25 8.12 -3.46
C GLY A 92 -8.04 6.86 -3.05
N GLY A 93 -7.77 6.30 -1.87
CA GLY A 93 -8.42 5.05 -1.48
C GLY A 93 -7.74 4.31 -0.33
N LEU A 94 -8.30 3.15 0.00
CA LEU A 94 -7.81 2.33 1.09
C LEU A 94 -7.85 0.84 0.74
N LYS A 95 -7.12 0.03 1.52
CA LYS A 95 -7.20 -1.43 1.49
C LYS A 95 -7.82 -1.90 2.79
N ILE A 96 -8.92 -2.66 2.69
CA ILE A 96 -9.55 -3.32 3.83
C ILE A 96 -9.36 -4.82 3.82
N GLU A 97 -9.50 -5.39 5.00
CA GLU A 97 -9.74 -6.80 5.27
C GLU A 97 -11.12 -6.96 5.93
N SER A 98 -11.93 -7.88 5.41
CA SER A 98 -13.32 -8.10 5.84
C SER A 98 -13.67 -9.59 5.84
N ILE A 99 -14.55 -10.00 6.76
CA ILE A 99 -15.18 -11.34 6.77
C ILE A 99 -16.37 -11.39 5.80
N VAL A 100 -17.04 -10.25 5.59
CA VAL A 100 -18.18 -10.16 4.66
C VAL A 100 -17.66 -10.21 3.23
N LYS A 101 -18.22 -11.15 2.45
CA LYS A 101 -17.97 -11.27 1.01
C LYS A 101 -18.74 -10.19 0.26
N LEU A 102 -18.02 -9.21 -0.26
CA LEU A 102 -18.57 -8.12 -1.07
C LEU A 102 -18.36 -8.39 -2.57
N PRO A 103 -19.38 -8.15 -3.40
CA PRO A 103 -19.22 -8.22 -4.85
C PRO A 103 -18.41 -7.02 -5.36
N VAL A 104 -17.50 -7.24 -6.32
CA VAL A 104 -16.79 -6.14 -7.00
C VAL A 104 -17.74 -5.54 -8.04
N ARG A 105 -18.34 -4.40 -7.71
CA ARG A 105 -19.32 -3.69 -8.55
C ARG A 105 -19.17 -2.19 -8.38
N SER A 106 -19.36 -1.45 -9.46
CA SER A 106 -19.37 0.02 -9.44
C SER A 106 -20.70 0.61 -8.93
N ASP A 107 -21.80 -0.16 -8.98
CA ASP A 107 -23.12 0.26 -8.50
C ASP A 107 -23.30 0.12 -6.97
N LEU A 108 -22.21 -0.19 -6.26
CA LEU A 108 -22.16 -0.33 -4.81
C LEU A 108 -21.26 0.76 -4.22
N VAL A 109 -21.84 1.63 -3.39
CA VAL A 109 -21.10 2.62 -2.62
C VAL A 109 -21.06 2.18 -1.16
N LEU A 110 -19.85 2.13 -0.63
CA LEU A 110 -19.57 1.80 0.76
C LEU A 110 -19.23 3.07 1.51
N LYS A 111 -19.73 3.15 2.74
CA LYS A 111 -19.41 4.17 3.72
C LYS A 111 -18.54 3.58 4.81
N PHE A 112 -17.44 4.24 5.11
CA PHE A 112 -16.49 3.85 6.14
C PHE A 112 -16.43 4.93 7.21
N ASN A 113 -16.48 4.51 8.47
CA ASN A 113 -16.31 5.38 9.63
C ASN A 113 -15.13 4.90 10.46
N THR A 114 -14.14 5.75 10.67
CA THR A 114 -12.98 5.45 11.52
C THR A 114 -12.50 6.69 12.27
N ARG A 115 -11.51 6.52 13.14
CA ARG A 115 -10.89 7.61 13.89
C ARG A 115 -9.39 7.63 13.66
N ILE A 116 -8.88 8.76 13.20
CA ILE A 116 -7.46 9.01 12.95
C ILE A 116 -7.07 10.28 13.71
N LEU A 117 -6.05 10.20 14.57
CA LEU A 117 -5.53 11.34 15.34
C LEU A 117 -6.64 12.11 16.09
N GLY A 118 -7.56 11.40 16.74
CA GLY A 118 -8.69 11.99 17.47
C GLY A 118 -9.85 12.49 16.60
N GLN A 119 -9.71 12.50 15.27
CA GLN A 119 -10.75 12.96 14.34
C GLN A 119 -11.58 11.79 13.82
N ASN A 120 -12.90 11.87 13.97
CA ASN A 120 -13.81 10.94 13.29
C ASN A 120 -13.87 11.31 11.81
N ILE A 121 -13.61 10.34 10.93
CA ILE A 121 -13.66 10.53 9.49
C ILE A 121 -14.71 9.60 8.89
N GLU A 122 -15.47 10.15 7.96
CA GLU A 122 -16.42 9.43 7.11
C GLU A 122 -15.89 9.44 5.68
N LEU A 123 -15.79 8.27 5.06
CA LEU A 123 -15.24 8.09 3.72
C LEU A 123 -16.21 7.28 2.87
N TYR A 124 -16.40 7.70 1.62
CA TYR A 124 -17.21 6.99 0.64
C TYR A 124 -16.32 6.38 -0.44
N GLY A 125 -16.67 5.19 -0.92
CA GLY A 125 -15.90 4.56 -1.98
C GLY A 125 -16.52 3.33 -2.61
N SER A 126 -15.97 2.94 -3.76
CA SER A 126 -16.35 1.74 -4.50
C SER A 126 -15.21 0.73 -4.55
N ILE A 127 -15.57 -0.55 -4.63
CA ILE A 127 -14.61 -1.65 -4.68
C ILE A 127 -14.01 -1.72 -6.09
N VAL A 128 -12.67 -1.60 -6.18
CA VAL A 128 -11.93 -1.67 -7.46
C VAL A 128 -11.28 -3.03 -7.71
N TRP A 129 -10.95 -3.77 -6.66
CA TRP A 129 -10.43 -5.13 -6.77
C TRP A 129 -10.69 -5.90 -5.48
N LYS A 130 -10.68 -7.23 -5.58
CA LYS A 130 -10.68 -8.15 -4.44
C LYS A 130 -9.47 -9.08 -4.52
N GLY A 131 -8.92 -9.43 -3.38
CA GLY A 131 -7.82 -10.38 -3.24
C GLY A 131 -8.17 -11.40 -2.17
N GLU A 132 -7.64 -12.61 -2.33
CA GLU A 132 -7.81 -13.67 -1.34
C GLU A 132 -6.68 -13.60 -0.31
N THR A 133 -7.01 -13.86 0.94
CA THR A 133 -6.05 -13.89 2.05
C THR A 133 -5.97 -15.28 2.65
N ASN A 134 -7.12 -15.83 3.04
CA ASN A 134 -7.31 -17.12 3.68
C ASN A 134 -8.83 -17.43 3.71
N ASP A 135 -9.24 -18.64 4.09
CA ASP A 135 -10.62 -19.13 3.93
C ASP A 135 -11.72 -18.31 4.63
N HIS A 136 -11.35 -17.36 5.50
CA HIS A 136 -12.29 -16.64 6.36
C HIS A 136 -12.31 -15.12 6.14
N THR A 137 -11.31 -14.56 5.44
CA THR A 137 -11.24 -13.11 5.21
C THR A 137 -10.83 -12.78 3.77
N GLN A 138 -11.35 -11.68 3.25
CA GLN A 138 -11.03 -11.17 1.92
C GLN A 138 -10.45 -9.77 2.00
N LEU A 139 -9.51 -9.49 1.11
CA LEU A 139 -8.95 -8.15 0.91
C LEU A 139 -9.73 -7.43 -0.19
N TYR A 140 -9.97 -6.14 0.03
CA TYR A 140 -10.55 -5.28 -0.99
C TYR A 140 -9.76 -4.00 -1.13
N GLY A 141 -9.57 -3.58 -2.38
CA GLY A 141 -9.15 -2.23 -2.71
C GLY A 141 -10.38 -1.36 -2.93
N ILE A 142 -10.41 -0.22 -2.24
CA ILE A 142 -11.46 0.78 -2.35
C ILE A 142 -10.88 2.02 -3.02
N SER A 143 -11.58 2.58 -4.01
CA SER A 143 -11.32 3.92 -4.54
C SER A 143 -12.31 4.89 -3.90
N PHE A 144 -11.82 6.04 -3.43
CA PHE A 144 -12.68 7.03 -2.81
C PHE A 144 -13.50 7.80 -3.83
N ILE A 145 -14.71 8.16 -3.41
CA ILE A 145 -15.61 9.11 -4.07
C ILE A 145 -15.56 10.36 -3.19
N VAL A 146 -14.66 11.28 -3.50
CA VAL A 146 -14.39 12.50 -2.74
C VAL A 146 -14.09 13.65 -3.70
N ASP A 147 -14.47 14.86 -3.31
CA ASP A 147 -14.09 16.07 -4.05
C ASP A 147 -12.64 16.50 -3.77
N GLU A 148 -12.17 17.56 -4.44
CA GLU A 148 -10.78 18.05 -4.28
C GLU A 148 -10.51 18.62 -2.88
N ASN A 149 -11.49 19.29 -2.27
CA ASN A 149 -11.34 19.89 -0.94
C ASN A 149 -11.29 18.79 0.13
N GLU A 150 -12.20 17.81 0.05
CA GLU A 150 -12.20 16.62 0.88
C GLU A 150 -10.89 15.85 0.74
N ARG A 151 -10.41 15.67 -0.50
CA ARG A 151 -9.12 15.02 -0.79
C ARG A 151 -7.94 15.80 -0.19
N ALA A 152 -7.93 17.12 -0.30
CA ALA A 152 -6.87 17.96 0.28
C ALA A 152 -6.84 17.84 1.82
N ASN A 153 -8.01 17.89 2.46
CA ASN A 153 -8.15 17.72 3.91
C ASN A 153 -7.68 16.34 4.36
N LEU A 154 -8.11 15.29 3.65
CA LEU A 154 -7.67 13.92 3.90
C LEU A 154 -6.16 13.78 3.73
N THR A 155 -5.59 14.38 2.68
CA THR A 155 -4.15 14.35 2.41
C THR A 155 -3.35 14.96 3.56
N SER A 156 -3.80 16.11 4.07
CA SER A 156 -3.17 16.77 5.24
C SER A 156 -3.21 15.87 6.48
N LEU A 157 -4.38 15.29 6.79
CA LEU A 157 -4.54 14.38 7.93
C LEU A 157 -3.63 13.12 7.80
N LEU A 158 -3.56 12.54 6.61
CA LEU A 158 -2.74 11.36 6.35
C LEU A 158 -1.24 11.69 6.43
N ASN A 159 -0.80 12.85 5.96
CA ASN A 159 0.59 13.28 6.13
C ASN A 159 0.98 13.38 7.61
N GLN A 160 0.11 13.98 8.44
CA GLN A 160 0.34 14.04 9.88
C GLN A 160 0.40 12.65 10.51
N LEU A 161 -0.50 11.75 10.11
CA LEU A 161 -0.47 10.34 10.55
C LEU A 161 0.85 9.67 10.16
N GLN A 162 1.33 9.88 8.94
CA GLN A 162 2.58 9.28 8.46
C GLN A 162 3.79 9.73 9.29
N VAL A 163 3.87 11.02 9.63
CA VAL A 163 4.94 11.55 10.48
C VAL A 163 4.88 10.89 11.87
N LYS A 164 3.71 10.85 12.50
CA LYS A 164 3.53 10.24 13.84
C LYS A 164 3.89 8.76 13.88
N LEU A 165 3.59 8.02 12.82
CA LEU A 165 3.95 6.60 12.70
C LEU A 165 5.46 6.39 12.57
N ARG A 166 6.19 7.31 11.92
CA ARG A 166 7.66 7.22 11.77
C ARG A 166 8.39 7.45 13.09
N ASP A 167 7.87 8.34 13.92
CA ASP A 167 8.47 8.67 15.22
C ASP A 167 8.31 7.56 16.26
N LYS A 168 7.69 6.42 15.91
CA LYS A 168 7.33 5.30 16.80
C LYS A 168 6.49 5.69 18.01
N SER A 169 6.08 6.96 18.12
CA SER A 169 4.99 7.35 18.98
C SER A 169 3.74 6.66 18.45
N ILE A 170 3.10 5.81 19.25
CA ILE A 170 1.75 5.32 18.94
C ILE A 170 0.94 6.59 18.65
N ALA A 171 0.45 6.75 17.42
CA ALA A 171 -0.31 7.94 17.07
C ALA A 171 -1.51 8.01 18.04
N PRO A 172 -1.48 8.93 19.02
CA PRO A 172 -2.45 8.89 20.10
C PRO A 172 -3.85 9.10 19.49
N ASP A 173 -4.84 8.45 20.09
CA ASP A 173 -6.26 8.57 19.70
C ASP A 173 -6.61 8.10 18.27
N SER A 174 -5.78 7.25 17.67
CA SER A 174 -6.13 6.51 16.47
C SER A 174 -6.67 5.12 16.82
N PHE A 175 -7.70 4.64 16.11
CA PHE A 175 -8.39 3.39 16.45
C PHE A 175 -7.66 2.15 15.95
N PHE A 176 -6.47 1.91 16.49
CA PHE A 176 -5.66 0.74 16.15
C PHE A 176 -6.19 -0.53 16.82
N ILE A 177 -6.28 -1.61 16.04
CA ILE A 177 -6.77 -2.91 16.52
C ILE A 177 -5.62 -3.87 16.76
N THR A 178 -5.41 -4.21 18.03
CA THR A 178 -4.45 -5.24 18.48
C THR A 178 -5.02 -6.66 18.41
N ASP A 179 -6.33 -6.84 18.62
CA ASP A 179 -7.01 -8.16 18.53
C ASP A 179 -7.99 -8.22 17.34
N ARG A 180 -7.46 -8.68 16.20
CA ARG A 180 -8.19 -8.75 14.92
C ARG A 180 -9.41 -9.67 14.98
N ARG A 181 -9.31 -10.79 15.71
CA ARG A 181 -10.34 -11.83 15.75
C ARG A 181 -11.59 -11.37 16.51
N LYS A 182 -11.42 -10.56 17.56
CA LYS A 182 -12.56 -9.99 18.28
C LYS A 182 -13.24 -8.88 17.49
N PHE A 183 -12.47 -8.05 16.79
CA PHE A 183 -13.01 -6.89 16.09
C PHE A 183 -13.84 -7.26 14.86
N LEU A 184 -13.40 -8.25 14.08
CA LEU A 184 -14.09 -8.69 12.87
C LEU A 184 -15.36 -9.51 13.15
N LYS A 185 -15.71 -9.82 14.40
CA LYS A 185 -16.96 -10.50 14.70
C LYS A 185 -18.14 -9.61 14.26
N PRO A 186 -19.14 -10.18 13.57
CA PRO A 186 -20.40 -9.48 13.35
C PRO A 186 -20.88 -8.93 14.68
N THR A 187 -21.15 -7.63 14.75
CA THR A 187 -21.81 -7.08 15.92
C THR A 187 -23.24 -7.61 15.87
N ASP A 188 -23.67 -8.34 16.90
CA ASP A 188 -25.05 -8.84 17.00
C ASP A 188 -26.03 -7.65 17.11
N SER A 189 -26.30 -6.97 16.00
CA SER A 189 -27.39 -6.01 15.88
C SER A 189 -28.69 -6.77 15.67
N ASN A 190 -29.10 -7.55 16.68
CA ASN A 190 -30.48 -7.97 16.94
C ASN A 190 -30.58 -8.68 18.31
N LYS A 191 -30.37 -7.92 19.38
CA LYS A 191 -31.07 -8.14 20.65
C LYS A 191 -31.89 -6.90 20.97
N SER A 192 -33.01 -6.76 20.28
CA SER A 192 -34.08 -5.83 20.64
C SER A 192 -35.40 -6.45 20.20
N LYS A 193 -36.20 -6.82 21.22
CA LYS A 193 -37.63 -7.12 21.21
C LYS A 193 -38.06 -8.36 20.40
N TYR A 194 -38.26 -9.48 21.09
CA TYR A 194 -39.60 -9.97 21.48
C TYR A 194 -39.48 -10.70 22.82
#